data_AF-I2GQ49-F1
#
_entry.id   AF-I2GQ49-F1
#
_cell.length_a   1.000
_cell.length_b   1.000
_cell.length_c   1.000
_cell.angle_alpha   90.00
_cell.angle_beta   90.00
_cell.angle_gamma   90.00
#
_symmetry.space_group_name_H-M   'P 1'
#
loop_
_entity.id
_entity.type
_entity.pdbx_description
1 polymer ?
#
loop_
_entity_poly.entity_id
_entity_poly.type
_entity_poly.pdbx_seq_one_letter_code
_entity_poly.pdbx_strand_id
1 'polypeptide(L)'
;MNAVFQKLNLKNQTEVAVFNAPDEFLPVLEDVKPMVSICNDPEQIQEGQFMLAFVKTQKQLDELVPVLAERLQGDGLLWFAYPKGSSKKHKCDFNRDTGWRELGKLGFEGVRQVAIDEDWSAVRFRRVAYIKKMTRQDSRALSEQGKIKTKPTGTTAP
;
A
#
# COMPACT_ATOMS: atom_id res chain seq x y z
N MET A 1 16.90 -5.28 -12.21
CA MET A 1 15.72 -5.06 -11.34
C MET A 1 14.64 -4.39 -12.17
N ASN A 2 13.45 -4.99 -12.25
CA ASN A 2 12.32 -4.50 -13.06
C ASN A 2 11.90 -3.07 -12.65
N ALA A 3 11.60 -2.21 -13.64
CA ALA A 3 11.28 -0.80 -13.42
C ALA A 3 10.04 -0.57 -12.55
N VAL A 4 9.07 -1.49 -12.56
CA VAL A 4 7.89 -1.43 -11.70
C VAL A 4 8.28 -1.58 -10.23
N PHE A 5 9.08 -2.59 -9.89
CA PHE A 5 9.53 -2.81 -8.51
C PHE A 5 10.41 -1.68 -7.99
N GLN A 6 11.21 -1.03 -8.86
CA GLN A 6 11.93 0.20 -8.51
C GLN A 6 10.97 1.34 -8.13
N LYS A 7 9.89 1.55 -8.91
CA LYS A 7 8.85 2.55 -8.59
C LYS A 7 8.15 2.25 -7.26
N LEU A 8 7.89 0.97 -6.99
CA LEU A 8 7.32 0.47 -5.73
C LEU A 8 8.32 0.46 -4.56
N ASN A 9 9.54 0.96 -4.79
CA ASN A 9 10.61 1.07 -3.79
C ASN A 9 11.08 -0.27 -3.20
N LEU A 10 10.98 -1.36 -3.97
CA LEU A 10 11.72 -2.58 -3.64
C LEU A 10 13.22 -2.26 -3.71
N LYS A 11 13.94 -2.59 -2.63
CA LYS A 11 15.37 -2.30 -2.49
C LYS A 11 16.12 -3.54 -2.05
N ASN A 12 16.25 -3.70 -0.76
CA ASN A 12 17.03 -4.73 -0.07
C ASN A 12 16.14 -5.77 0.61
N GLN A 13 14.83 -5.73 0.38
CA GLN A 13 13.91 -6.76 0.85
C GLN A 13 14.18 -8.05 0.10
N THR A 14 14.22 -9.15 0.84
CA THR A 14 14.50 -10.50 0.34
C THR A 14 13.23 -11.28 0.02
N GLU A 15 12.09 -10.85 0.52
CA GLU A 15 10.75 -11.42 0.28
C GLU A 15 9.82 -10.35 -0.29
N VAL A 16 9.02 -10.75 -1.28
CA VAL A 16 7.95 -9.96 -1.86
C VAL A 16 6.66 -10.77 -1.73
N ALA A 17 5.78 -10.34 -0.82
CA ALA A 17 4.46 -10.91 -0.65
C ALA A 17 3.48 -10.24 -1.62
N VAL A 18 2.88 -11.01 -2.55
CA VAL A 18 1.98 -10.50 -3.59
C VAL A 18 0.66 -11.25 -3.59
N PHE A 19 -0.44 -10.49 -3.54
CA PHE A 19 -1.80 -11.05 -3.46
C PHE A 19 -2.65 -10.59 -4.62
N ASN A 20 -3.45 -11.52 -5.17
CA ASN A 20 -4.41 -11.28 -6.26
C ASN A 20 -3.81 -10.66 -7.53
N ALA A 21 -2.51 -10.87 -7.79
CA ALA A 21 -1.87 -10.34 -8.99
C ALA A 21 -2.61 -10.79 -10.26
N PRO A 22 -2.94 -9.88 -11.18
CA PRO A 22 -3.54 -10.25 -12.45
C PRO A 22 -2.51 -10.97 -13.33
N ASP A 23 -2.98 -11.79 -14.27
CA ASP A 23 -2.11 -12.57 -15.18
C ASP A 23 -1.10 -11.69 -15.93
N GLU A 24 -1.50 -10.46 -16.29
CA GLU A 24 -0.63 -9.49 -16.95
C GLU A 24 0.56 -9.02 -16.09
N PHE A 25 0.50 -9.23 -14.77
CA PHE A 25 1.58 -8.91 -13.84
C PHE A 25 2.56 -10.06 -13.62
N LEU A 26 2.22 -11.29 -14.04
CA LEU A 26 3.10 -12.46 -13.87
C LEU A 26 4.50 -12.27 -14.49
N PRO A 27 4.66 -11.71 -15.71
CA PRO A 27 6.00 -11.45 -16.26
C PRO A 27 6.85 -10.53 -15.39
N VAL A 28 6.21 -9.53 -14.76
CA VAL A 28 6.89 -8.61 -13.83
C VAL A 28 7.38 -9.33 -12.58
N LEU A 29 6.64 -10.34 -12.11
CA LEU A 29 7.06 -11.21 -11.01
C LEU A 29 8.20 -12.15 -11.40
N GLU A 30 8.14 -12.77 -12.57
CA GLU A 30 9.22 -13.64 -13.06
C GLU A 30 10.56 -12.90 -13.13
N ASP A 31 10.56 -11.63 -13.54
CA ASP A 31 11.76 -10.80 -13.60
C ASP A 31 12.45 -10.58 -12.24
N VAL A 32 11.70 -10.62 -11.13
CA VAL A 32 12.24 -10.36 -9.79
C VAL A 32 12.52 -11.63 -8.99
N LYS A 33 11.87 -12.76 -9.33
CA LYS A 33 12.09 -14.07 -8.69
C LYS A 33 13.55 -14.50 -8.52
N PRO A 34 14.49 -14.21 -9.42
CA PRO A 34 15.90 -14.56 -9.20
C PRO A 34 16.56 -13.81 -8.04
N MET A 35 15.95 -12.72 -7.55
CA MET A 35 16.52 -11.83 -6.54
C MET A 35 15.80 -11.90 -5.19
N VAL A 36 14.54 -12.36 -5.15
CA VAL A 36 13.67 -12.36 -3.97
C VAL A 36 12.80 -13.61 -3.94
N SER A 37 12.41 -14.05 -2.75
CA SER A 37 11.33 -15.03 -2.61
C SER A 37 9.98 -14.37 -2.88
N ILE A 38 9.10 -15.08 -3.58
CA ILE A 38 7.71 -14.65 -3.80
C ILE A 38 6.83 -15.43 -2.85
N CYS A 39 6.04 -14.72 -2.06
CA CYS A 39 5.02 -15.30 -1.19
C CYS A 39 3.65 -14.84 -1.65
N ASN A 40 2.69 -15.77 -1.78
CA ASN A 40 1.32 -15.46 -2.20
C ASN A 40 0.27 -15.95 -1.20
N ASP A 41 0.72 -16.44 -0.04
CA ASP A 41 -0.09 -16.90 1.07
C ASP A 41 0.21 -16.01 2.30
N PRO A 42 -0.79 -15.29 2.85
CA PRO A 42 -0.56 -14.42 4.00
C PRO A 42 -0.01 -15.14 5.24
N GLU A 43 -0.29 -16.44 5.40
CA GLU A 43 0.19 -17.22 6.54
C GLU A 43 1.67 -17.61 6.41
N GLN A 44 2.21 -17.55 5.20
CA GLN A 44 3.61 -17.91 4.89
C GLN A 44 4.53 -16.70 4.76
N ILE A 45 4.04 -15.49 5.03
CA ILE A 45 4.87 -14.28 5.05
C ILE A 45 5.90 -14.41 6.18
N GLN A 46 7.19 -14.40 5.84
CA GLN A 46 8.28 -14.54 6.81
C GLN A 46 8.85 -13.18 7.23
N GLU A 47 9.12 -12.31 6.26
CA GLU A 47 9.81 -11.03 6.51
C GLU A 47 8.83 -9.89 6.73
N GLY A 48 7.71 -9.87 5.99
CA GLY A 48 6.69 -8.84 6.14
C GLY A 48 7.17 -7.42 5.84
N GLN A 49 8.24 -7.26 5.06
CA GLN A 49 8.85 -5.97 4.74
C GLN A 49 8.39 -5.38 3.40
N PHE A 50 7.90 -6.19 2.47
CA PHE A 50 7.31 -5.75 1.21
C PHE A 50 6.06 -6.56 0.88
N MET A 51 4.93 -5.87 0.75
CA MET A 51 3.64 -6.44 0.41
C MET A 51 2.96 -5.63 -0.70
N LEU A 52 2.42 -6.33 -1.69
CA LEU A 52 1.66 -5.75 -2.79
C LEU A 52 0.35 -6.53 -2.99
N ALA A 53 -0.79 -5.92 -2.72
CA ALA A 53 -2.09 -6.54 -2.98
C ALA A 53 -2.79 -5.84 -4.14
N PHE A 54 -3.27 -6.61 -5.11
CA PHE A 54 -4.15 -6.11 -6.17
C PHE A 54 -5.60 -6.25 -5.72
N VAL A 55 -6.32 -5.13 -5.68
CA VAL A 55 -7.66 -5.03 -5.13
C VAL A 55 -8.57 -4.28 -6.08
N LYS A 56 -9.76 -4.83 -6.30
CA LYS A 56 -10.80 -4.27 -7.16
C LYS A 56 -12.07 -3.94 -6.39
N THR A 57 -12.37 -4.68 -5.32
CA THR A 57 -13.61 -4.53 -4.56
C THR A 57 -13.39 -4.14 -3.11
N GLN A 58 -14.39 -3.51 -2.48
CA GLN A 58 -14.32 -3.18 -1.06
C GLN A 58 -14.17 -4.45 -0.20
N LYS A 59 -14.85 -5.54 -0.56
CA LYS A 59 -14.74 -6.83 0.13
C LYS A 59 -13.29 -7.34 0.19
N GLN A 60 -12.54 -7.24 -0.90
CA GLN A 60 -11.13 -7.65 -0.92
C GLN A 60 -10.26 -6.80 0.02
N LEU A 61 -10.55 -5.50 0.14
CA LEU A 61 -9.88 -4.65 1.12
C LEU A 61 -10.21 -5.09 2.55
N ASP A 62 -11.50 -5.29 2.83
CA ASP A 62 -11.97 -5.66 4.17
C ASP A 62 -11.38 -7.00 4.64
N GLU A 63 -11.14 -7.94 3.71
CA GLU A 63 -10.51 -9.24 3.99
C GLU A 63 -8.97 -9.14 4.12
N LEU A 64 -8.29 -8.43 3.23
CA LEU A 64 -6.82 -8.42 3.19
C LEU A 64 -6.19 -7.42 4.16
N VAL A 65 -6.81 -6.26 4.39
CA VAL A 65 -6.21 -5.18 5.19
C VAL A 65 -5.85 -5.64 6.61
N PRO A 66 -6.74 -6.32 7.37
CA PRO A 66 -6.38 -6.78 8.72
C PRO A 66 -5.18 -7.73 8.72
N VAL A 67 -5.17 -8.69 7.78
CA VAL A 67 -4.12 -9.71 7.70
C VAL A 67 -2.77 -9.09 7.33
N LEU A 68 -2.73 -8.26 6.28
CA LEU A 68 -1.49 -7.62 5.85
C LEU A 68 -0.99 -6.58 6.85
N ALA A 69 -1.89 -5.89 7.53
CA ALA A 69 -1.53 -4.95 8.59
C ALA A 69 -0.91 -5.65 9.80
N GLU A 70 -1.35 -6.86 10.15
CA GLU A 70 -0.74 -7.67 11.21
C GLU A 70 0.66 -8.16 10.80
N ARG A 71 0.79 -8.64 9.56
CA ARG A 71 2.06 -9.19 9.03
C ARG A 71 3.12 -8.13 8.72
N LEU A 72 2.73 -6.86 8.56
CA LEU A 72 3.66 -5.77 8.26
C LEU A 72 4.62 -5.49 9.41
N GLN A 73 5.90 -5.80 9.18
CA GLN A 73 6.98 -5.51 10.13
C GLN A 73 7.45 -4.05 10.00
N GLY A 74 7.52 -3.38 11.16
CA GLY A 74 8.08 -2.04 11.28
C GLY A 74 7.54 -1.03 10.26
N ASP A 75 8.46 -0.37 9.54
CA ASP A 75 8.17 0.62 8.49
C ASP A 75 8.17 0.00 7.08
N GLY A 76 7.65 -1.22 6.97
CA GLY A 76 7.58 -1.96 5.71
C GLY A 76 6.84 -1.25 4.58
N LEU A 77 6.96 -1.81 3.39
CA LEU A 77 6.39 -1.33 2.15
C LEU A 77 5.05 -2.03 1.91
N LEU A 78 3.96 -1.47 2.44
CA LEU A 78 2.60 -1.95 2.19
C LEU A 78 1.98 -1.20 1.01
N TRP A 79 1.75 -1.89 -0.10
CA TRP A 79 1.18 -1.35 -1.32
C TRP A 79 -0.16 -2.00 -1.65
N PHE A 80 -1.12 -1.19 -2.07
CA PHE A 80 -2.37 -1.67 -2.68
C PHE A 80 -2.47 -1.14 -4.11
N ALA A 81 -2.48 -2.05 -5.07
CA ALA A 81 -2.73 -1.78 -6.47
C ALA A 81 -4.22 -1.87 -6.78
N TYR A 82 -4.74 -0.92 -7.53
CA TYR A 82 -6.15 -0.85 -7.92
C TYR A 82 -6.27 -0.38 -9.38
N PRO A 83 -7.31 -0.82 -10.10
CA PRO A 83 -7.55 -0.37 -11.46
C PRO A 83 -7.73 1.14 -11.51
N LYS A 84 -7.10 1.78 -12.48
CA LYS A 84 -7.36 3.19 -12.78
C LYS A 84 -8.78 3.34 -13.31
N GLY A 85 -9.42 4.48 -13.03
CA GLY A 85 -10.72 4.81 -13.63
C GLY A 85 -10.69 4.92 -15.16
N SER A 86 -9.50 5.09 -15.76
CA SER A 86 -9.29 5.07 -17.22
C SER A 86 -9.09 3.67 -17.81
N SER A 87 -8.97 2.63 -16.97
CA SER A 87 -8.80 1.25 -17.46
C SER A 87 -10.03 0.83 -18.25
N LYS A 88 -9.80 0.22 -19.42
CA LYS A 88 -10.87 -0.40 -20.21
C LYS A 88 -11.05 -1.87 -19.88
N LYS A 89 -10.05 -2.49 -19.24
CA LYS A 89 -10.01 -3.92 -18.92
C LYS A 89 -10.61 -4.23 -17.54
N HIS A 90 -10.40 -3.33 -16.58
CA HIS A 90 -10.73 -3.59 -15.18
C HIS A 90 -11.66 -2.52 -14.63
N LYS A 91 -12.54 -2.93 -13.71
CA LYS A 91 -13.39 -2.04 -12.92
C LYS A 91 -12.98 -2.11 -11.46
N CYS A 92 -13.19 -1.01 -10.74
CA CYS A 92 -12.92 -0.92 -9.31
C CYS A 92 -14.08 -0.22 -8.60
N ASP A 93 -14.43 -0.72 -7.41
CA ASP A 93 -15.48 -0.14 -6.56
C ASP A 93 -15.04 1.22 -5.98
N PHE A 94 -13.74 1.49 -5.96
CA PHE A 94 -13.12 2.67 -5.38
C PHE A 94 -12.06 3.27 -6.30
N ASN A 95 -11.44 4.35 -5.85
CA ASN A 95 -10.38 5.03 -6.57
C ASN A 95 -9.25 5.45 -5.62
N ARG A 96 -8.34 6.27 -6.12
CA ARG A 96 -7.16 6.74 -5.37
C ARG A 96 -7.48 7.42 -4.04
N ASP A 97 -8.66 8.03 -3.93
CA ASP A 97 -9.09 8.85 -2.80
C ASP A 97 -10.21 8.17 -1.96
N THR A 98 -10.71 7.00 -2.38
CA THR A 98 -11.84 6.31 -1.72
C THR A 98 -11.52 4.85 -1.37
N GLY A 99 -12.34 4.21 -0.53
CA GLY A 99 -12.21 2.78 -0.17
C GLY A 99 -11.19 2.46 0.94
N TRP A 100 -10.20 3.32 1.17
CA TRP A 100 -9.09 3.07 2.09
C TRP A 100 -9.42 3.17 3.60
N ARG A 101 -10.70 3.27 3.98
CA ARG A 101 -11.10 3.57 5.37
C ARG A 101 -10.56 2.56 6.39
N GLU A 102 -10.53 1.27 6.05
CA GLU A 102 -10.02 0.22 6.94
C GLU A 102 -8.55 0.41 7.30
N LEU A 103 -7.72 0.88 6.35
CA LEU A 103 -6.33 1.24 6.62
C LEU A 103 -6.24 2.40 7.62
N GLY A 104 -7.12 3.41 7.47
CA GLY A 104 -7.22 4.52 8.42
C GLY A 104 -7.54 4.08 9.83
N LYS A 105 -8.49 3.16 10.00
CA LYS A 105 -8.84 2.58 11.31
C LYS A 105 -7.66 1.88 11.97
N LEU A 106 -6.76 1.29 11.18
CA LEU A 106 -5.55 0.62 11.65
C LEU A 106 -4.33 1.56 11.78
N GLY A 107 -4.54 2.88 11.70
CA GLY A 107 -3.48 3.86 11.90
C GLY A 107 -2.50 3.96 10.72
N PHE A 108 -2.97 3.67 9.51
CA PHE A 108 -2.20 3.85 8.28
C PHE A 108 -2.59 5.11 7.53
N GLU A 109 -1.63 5.61 6.76
CA GLU A 109 -1.84 6.73 5.86
C GLU A 109 -1.24 6.47 4.50
N GLY A 110 -1.97 6.88 3.45
CA GLY A 110 -1.45 6.91 2.09
C GLY A 110 -0.33 7.95 1.99
N VAL A 111 0.87 7.53 1.60
CA VAL A 111 2.08 8.38 1.54
C VAL A 111 2.66 8.55 0.15
N ARG A 112 2.34 7.65 -0.79
CA ARG A 112 2.84 7.70 -2.16
C ARG A 112 1.88 6.98 -3.09
N GLN A 113 1.70 7.50 -4.29
CA GLN A 113 1.00 6.81 -5.36
C GLN A 113 1.91 6.70 -6.58
N VAL A 114 1.86 5.56 -7.28
CA VAL A 114 2.60 5.32 -8.52
C VAL A 114 1.70 4.65 -9.56
N ALA A 115 1.96 4.89 -10.84
CA ALA A 115 1.38 4.08 -11.91
C ALA A 115 2.26 2.84 -12.13
N ILE A 116 1.64 1.65 -12.09
CA ILE A 116 2.29 0.39 -12.43
C ILE A 116 2.44 0.33 -13.95
N ASP A 117 1.31 0.40 -14.66
CA ASP A 117 1.19 0.36 -16.12
C ASP A 117 0.05 1.30 -16.58
N GLU A 118 -0.58 1.05 -17.73
CA GLU A 118 -1.72 1.82 -18.24
C GLU A 118 -3.01 1.61 -17.42
N ASP A 119 -3.21 0.41 -16.88
CA ASP A 119 -4.45 -0.06 -16.26
C ASP A 119 -4.43 0.03 -14.73
N TRP A 120 -3.25 -0.02 -14.10
CA TRP A 120 -3.09 -0.14 -12.65
C TRP A 120 -2.31 1.04 -12.02
N SER A 121 -2.79 1.50 -10.87
CA SER A 121 -2.05 2.37 -9.95
C SER A 121 -1.88 1.69 -8.61
N ALA A 122 -0.85 2.06 -7.86
CA ALA A 122 -0.66 1.59 -6.49
C ALA A 122 -0.49 2.75 -5.51
N VAL A 123 -1.09 2.63 -4.32
CA VAL A 123 -0.87 3.52 -3.18
C VAL A 123 -0.07 2.79 -2.11
N ARG A 124 0.99 3.43 -1.61
CA ARG A 124 1.73 2.98 -0.43
C ARG A 124 1.06 3.51 0.81
N PHE A 125 0.80 2.61 1.75
CA PHE A 125 0.35 2.93 3.08
C PHE A 125 1.49 2.74 4.09
N ARG A 126 1.56 3.65 5.05
CA ARG A 126 2.59 3.67 6.08
C ARG A 126 1.94 3.92 7.44
N ARG A 127 2.36 3.20 8.48
CA ARG A 127 1.85 3.45 9.83
C ARG A 127 2.20 4.88 10.27
N VAL A 128 1.25 5.58 10.88
CA VAL A 128 1.43 6.97 11.33
C VAL A 128 2.65 7.14 12.26
N ALA A 129 2.96 6.11 13.06
CA ALA A 129 4.12 6.06 13.95
C ALA A 129 5.45 6.33 13.21
N TYR A 130 5.57 5.88 11.96
CA TYR A 130 6.80 6.07 11.17
C TYR A 130 6.81 7.36 10.33
N ILE A 131 5.68 8.07 10.23
CA ILE A 131 5.58 9.31 9.44
C ILE A 131 6.08 10.50 10.27
N LYS A 132 7.26 11.04 9.98
CA LYS A 132 7.86 12.13 10.78
C LYS A 132 7.05 13.43 10.74
N LYS A 133 6.61 13.85 9.55
CA LYS A 133 5.85 15.10 9.35
C LYS A 133 4.70 14.83 8.40
N MET A 134 3.52 15.31 8.75
CA MET A 134 2.34 15.31 7.88
C MET A 134 2.01 16.74 7.50
N THR A 135 2.12 17.07 6.22
CA THR A 135 1.96 18.44 5.69
C THR A 135 0.63 18.68 4.98
N ARG A 136 -0.22 17.66 4.89
CA ARG A 136 -1.56 17.79 4.29
C ARG A 136 -2.57 18.32 5.30
N GLN A 137 -3.69 18.85 4.79
CA GLN A 137 -4.85 19.23 5.60
C GLN A 137 -5.37 18.03 6.40
N ASP A 138 -5.85 18.29 7.62
CA ASP A 138 -6.42 17.31 8.54
C ASP A 138 -7.65 16.60 7.94
N SER A 139 -8.48 17.32 7.19
CA SER A 139 -9.62 16.77 6.43
C SER A 139 -9.23 15.68 5.43
N ARG A 140 -7.95 15.62 5.04
CA ARG A 140 -7.39 14.60 4.12
C ARG A 140 -6.57 13.53 4.84
N ALA A 141 -6.49 13.55 6.17
CA ALA A 141 -5.92 12.46 6.95
C ALA A 141 -6.95 11.32 7.08
N LEU A 142 -6.50 10.11 6.77
CA LEU A 142 -7.36 8.93 6.74
C LEU A 142 -7.58 8.36 8.14
N SER A 143 -6.59 8.51 9.02
CA SER A 143 -6.57 7.99 10.39
C SER A 143 -6.74 9.10 11.42
N GLU A 144 -7.27 8.75 12.60
CA GLU A 144 -7.38 9.69 13.73
C GLU A 144 -5.99 10.15 14.20
N GLN A 145 -5.01 9.23 14.27
CA GLN A 145 -3.63 9.62 14.61
C GLN A 145 -3.04 10.59 13.59
N GLY A 146 -3.37 10.43 12.30
CA GLY A 146 -2.96 11.35 11.25
C GLY A 146 -3.62 12.72 11.36
N LYS A 147 -4.91 12.79 11.71
CA LYS A 147 -5.60 14.06 12.00
C LYS A 147 -4.97 14.81 13.18
N ILE A 148 -4.59 14.09 14.24
CA ILE A 148 -3.88 14.69 15.38
C ILE A 148 -2.52 15.25 14.93
N LYS A 149 -1.79 14.49 14.11
CA LYS A 149 -0.43 14.85 13.64
C LYS A 149 -0.38 15.96 12.59
N THR A 150 -1.52 16.30 11.98
CA THR A 150 -1.65 17.38 10.99
C THR A 150 -2.03 18.72 11.62
N LYS A 151 -2.58 18.71 12.85
CA LYS A 151 -2.85 19.94 13.59
C LYS A 151 -1.51 20.58 14.01
N PRO A 152 -1.34 21.91 13.86
CA PRO A 152 -0.17 22.58 14.40
C PRO A 152 -0.13 22.33 15.92
N THR A 153 1.01 21.86 16.42
CA THR A 153 1.26 21.79 17.86
C THR A 153 1.05 23.19 18.41
N GLY A 154 0.04 23.36 19.27
CA GLY A 154 -0.30 24.67 19.81
C GLY A 154 0.94 25.34 20.38
N THR A 155 1.20 26.56 19.90
CA THR A 155 2.03 27.54 20.58
C THR A 155 1.63 27.56 22.05
N THR A 156 2.48 27.05 22.93
CA THR A 156 2.44 27.43 24.34
C THR A 156 2.75 28.92 24.36
N ALA A 157 1.73 29.75 24.52
CA ALA A 157 1.92 31.17 24.77
C ALA A 157 2.57 31.32 26.16
N PRO A 158 3.60 32.18 26.32
CA PRO A 158 4.13 32.55 27.63
C PRO A 158 3.13 33.37 28.45
#